data_AF-A0A7J2YUY4-F1
#
_entry.id   AF-A0A7J2YUY4-F1
#
_cell.length_a   1.000
_cell.length_b   1.000
_cell.length_c   1.000
_cell.angle_alpha   90.00
_cell.angle_beta   90.00
_cell.angle_gamma   90.00
#
_symmetry.space_group_name_H-M   'P 1'
#
loop_
_entity.id
_entity.type
_entity.pdbx_description
1 polymer ?
#
loop_
_entity_poly.entity_id
_entity_poly.type
_entity_poly.pdbx_seq_one_letter_code
_entity_poly.pdbx_strand_id
1 'polypeptide(L)'
;MYIDIETDLACSRIWLIGLLIEGELIQLYADNWGEERQILVEFLEILQKYPEYKLVSYSGTDFDYRVPIAALRRQGLSAILLESHQHLDLSYAVRNCFIFPNQSFALKELGAYLQYPFKHPDLDGMLVAFKYMKHAEDGDREIIRYNEDDVRVLPYLISTFKKIHL
;
A
#
# COMPACT_ATOMS: atom_id res chain seq x y z
N MET A 1 7.65 -8.47 2.42
CA MET A 1 6.80 -8.04 1.29
C MET A 1 6.37 -6.61 1.55
N TYR A 2 6.18 -5.82 0.50
CA TYR A 2 5.73 -4.42 0.63
C TYR A 2 4.27 -4.32 0.19
N ILE A 3 3.47 -3.51 0.87
CA ILE A 3 2.05 -3.32 0.58
C ILE A 3 1.67 -1.85 0.57
N ASP A 4 0.75 -1.52 -0.33
CA ASP A 4 -0.01 -0.28 -0.36
C ASP A 4 -1.43 -0.62 -0.86
N ILE A 5 -2.45 0.03 -0.30
CA ILE A 5 -3.85 -0.20 -0.69
C ILE A 5 -4.53 1.09 -1.14
N GLU A 6 -5.48 0.95 -2.04
CA GLU A 6 -6.36 2.06 -2.45
C GLU A 6 -7.81 1.79 -2.06
N THR A 7 -8.47 2.86 -1.62
CA THR A 7 -9.83 2.80 -1.08
C THR A 7 -10.76 3.84 -1.70
N ASP A 8 -12.06 3.70 -1.47
CA ASP A 8 -13.01 4.80 -1.71
C ASP A 8 -12.71 6.00 -0.78
N LEU A 9 -13.32 7.15 -1.07
CA LEU A 9 -13.12 8.38 -0.27
C LEU A 9 -13.53 8.24 1.21
N ALA A 10 -14.39 7.26 1.54
CA ALA A 10 -14.79 6.97 2.91
C ALA A 10 -13.84 5.98 3.63
N CYS A 11 -12.79 5.50 2.95
CA CYS A 11 -11.89 4.44 3.40
C CYS A 11 -12.64 3.18 3.86
N SER A 12 -13.80 2.93 3.26
CA SER A 12 -14.74 1.89 3.61
C SER A 12 -14.52 0.64 2.76
N ARG A 13 -14.18 0.78 1.49
CA ARG A 13 -13.98 -0.30 0.53
C ARG A 13 -12.63 -0.22 -0.13
N ILE A 14 -11.98 -1.36 -0.28
CA ILE A 14 -10.71 -1.53 -0.98
C ILE A 14 -11.02 -1.89 -2.42
N TRP A 15 -10.37 -1.22 -3.35
CA TRP A 15 -10.47 -1.53 -4.78
C TRP A 15 -9.13 -1.90 -5.42
N LEU A 16 -8.01 -1.67 -4.72
CA LEU A 16 -6.69 -2.14 -5.15
C LEU A 16 -5.83 -2.52 -3.96
N ILE A 17 -5.15 -3.66 -4.06
CA ILE A 17 -4.09 -4.07 -3.14
C ILE A 17 -2.83 -4.30 -3.97
N GLY A 18 -1.83 -3.44 -3.78
CA GLY A 18 -0.51 -3.55 -4.38
C GLY A 18 0.45 -4.30 -3.47
N LEU A 19 1.16 -5.28 -4.01
CA LEU A 19 2.15 -6.08 -3.29
C LEU A 19 3.44 -6.17 -4.10
N LEU A 20 4.58 -5.98 -3.43
CA LEU A 20 5.89 -6.23 -4.02
C LEU A 20 6.60 -7.33 -3.23
N ILE A 21 6.85 -8.45 -3.91
CA ILE A 21 7.43 -9.67 -3.35
C ILE A 21 8.63 -10.05 -4.21
N GLU A 22 9.82 -10.06 -3.62
CA GLU A 22 11.06 -10.41 -4.33
C GLU A 22 11.32 -9.61 -5.62
N GLY A 23 10.80 -8.37 -5.72
CA GLY A 23 10.92 -7.49 -6.89
C GLY A 23 9.77 -7.61 -7.89
N GLU A 24 8.96 -8.65 -7.77
CA GLU A 24 7.76 -8.87 -8.57
C GLU A 24 6.56 -8.12 -7.98
N LEU A 25 5.87 -7.37 -8.83
CA LEU A 25 4.69 -6.61 -8.47
C LEU A 25 3.44 -7.45 -8.74
N ILE A 26 2.59 -7.58 -7.72
CA ILE A 26 1.27 -8.19 -7.80
C ILE A 26 0.25 -7.12 -7.44
N GLN A 27 -0.72 -6.88 -8.30
CA GLN A 27 -1.78 -5.89 -8.08
C GLN A 27 -3.14 -6.57 -8.19
N LEU A 28 -3.85 -6.63 -7.07
CA LEU A 28 -5.19 -7.21 -6.98
C LEU A 28 -6.20 -6.08 -7.12
N TYR A 29 -6.77 -5.95 -8.31
CA TYR A 29 -7.68 -4.87 -8.66
C TYR A 29 -9.12 -5.38 -8.73
N ALA A 30 -10.05 -4.62 -8.16
CA ALA A 30 -11.47 -4.82 -8.31
C ALA A 30 -11.99 -3.80 -9.33
N ASP A 31 -12.53 -4.26 -10.45
CA ASP A 31 -13.17 -3.40 -11.45
C ASP A 31 -14.46 -2.78 -10.87
N ASN A 32 -15.12 -3.48 -9.95
CA ASN A 32 -16.32 -2.99 -9.27
C ASN A 32 -16.39 -3.45 -7.82
N TRP A 33 -17.31 -2.88 -7.06
CA TRP A 33 -17.45 -3.21 -5.64
C TRP A 33 -17.88 -4.65 -5.34
N GLY A 34 -18.39 -5.39 -6.33
CA GLY A 34 -18.69 -6.82 -6.18
C GLY A 34 -17.43 -7.68 -6.08
N GLU A 35 -16.30 -7.19 -6.59
CA GLU A 35 -15.03 -7.92 -6.67
C GLU A 35 -14.11 -7.66 -5.47
N GLU A 36 -14.44 -6.73 -4.58
CA GLU A 36 -13.66 -6.49 -3.35
C GLU A 36 -13.42 -7.81 -2.58
N ARG A 37 -14.45 -8.64 -2.47
CA ARG A 37 -14.32 -9.92 -1.77
C ARG A 37 -13.32 -10.84 -2.46
N GLN A 38 -13.25 -10.83 -3.79
CA GLN A 38 -12.33 -11.67 -4.55
C GLN A 38 -10.88 -11.23 -4.29
N ILE A 39 -10.56 -9.94 -4.44
CA ILE A 39 -9.20 -9.44 -4.20
C ILE A 39 -8.75 -9.66 -2.75
N LEU A 40 -9.67 -9.61 -1.78
CA LEU A 40 -9.37 -9.94 -0.39
C LEU A 40 -9.04 -11.43 -0.18
N VAL A 41 -9.72 -12.34 -0.89
CA VAL A 41 -9.41 -13.77 -0.82
C VAL A 41 -8.05 -14.05 -1.45
N GLU A 42 -7.80 -13.50 -2.64
CA GLU A 42 -6.49 -13.62 -3.32
C GLU A 42 -5.35 -13.04 -2.45
N PHE A 43 -5.61 -11.92 -1.76
CA PHE A 43 -4.66 -11.36 -0.80
C PHE A 43 -4.33 -12.34 0.34
N LEU A 44 -5.34 -12.97 0.95
CA LEU A 44 -5.13 -13.98 1.99
C LEU A 44 -4.34 -15.19 1.48
N GLU A 45 -4.60 -15.65 0.26
CA GLU A 45 -3.85 -16.75 -0.37
C GLU A 45 -2.37 -16.40 -0.54
N ILE A 46 -2.08 -15.14 -0.91
CA ILE A 46 -0.70 -14.65 -0.99
C ILE A 46 -0.03 -14.62 0.39
N LEU A 47 -0.71 -14.10 1.43
CA LEU A 47 -0.17 -14.12 2.79
C LEU A 47 0.12 -15.54 3.27
N GLN A 48 -0.75 -16.49 2.93
CA GLN A 48 -0.55 -17.91 3.27
C GLN A 48 0.64 -18.52 2.54
N LYS A 49 0.91 -18.10 1.29
CA LYS A 49 2.06 -18.56 0.51
C LYS A 49 3.39 -18.03 1.06
N TYR A 50 3.39 -16.86 1.71
CA TYR A 50 4.59 -16.20 2.22
C TYR A 50 4.50 -15.90 3.73
N PRO A 51 4.32 -16.92 4.61
CA PRO A 51 4.04 -16.70 6.03
C PRO A 51 5.20 -16.05 6.81
N GLU A 52 6.44 -16.26 6.35
CA GLU A 52 7.65 -15.71 6.98
C GLU A 52 7.97 -14.27 6.54
N TYR A 53 7.26 -13.77 5.52
CA TYR A 53 7.54 -12.45 4.96
C TYR A 53 6.81 -11.38 5.77
N LYS A 54 7.57 -10.54 6.49
CA LYS A 54 6.98 -9.36 7.13
C LYS A 54 6.28 -8.47 6.08
N LEU A 55 5.04 -8.08 6.38
CA LEU A 55 4.24 -7.12 5.64
C LEU A 55 4.66 -5.71 6.01
N VAL A 56 5.22 -4.97 5.05
CA VAL A 56 5.74 -3.62 5.28
C VAL A 56 4.90 -2.61 4.53
N SER A 57 4.32 -1.63 5.22
CA SER A 57 3.53 -0.56 4.62
C SER A 57 4.06 0.82 5.01
N TYR A 58 3.47 1.89 4.48
CA TYR A 58 3.88 3.25 4.81
C TYR A 58 2.66 4.18 4.93
N SER A 59 2.14 4.31 6.14
CA SER A 59 0.99 5.19 6.40
C SER A 59 1.18 6.08 7.62
N GLY A 60 1.94 5.62 8.61
CA GLY A 60 2.08 6.23 9.93
C GLY A 60 0.81 6.14 10.78
N THR A 61 -0.11 5.24 10.43
CA THR A 61 -1.38 4.98 11.15
C THR A 61 -1.82 3.51 11.07
N ASP A 62 -0.95 2.61 10.59
CA ASP A 62 -1.27 1.21 10.26
C ASP A 62 -2.47 1.08 9.31
N PHE A 63 -2.67 2.04 8.40
CA PHE A 63 -3.82 2.09 7.49
C PHE A 63 -3.94 0.82 6.64
N ASP A 64 -2.84 0.44 5.98
CA ASP A 64 -2.75 -0.74 5.10
C ASP A 64 -2.85 -2.08 5.84
N TYR A 65 -2.96 -2.04 7.17
CA TYR A 65 -3.15 -3.20 8.02
C TYR A 65 -4.56 -3.21 8.62
N ARG A 66 -5.00 -2.10 9.21
CA ARG A 66 -6.31 -1.98 9.86
C ARG A 66 -7.47 -2.02 8.86
N VAL A 67 -7.31 -1.41 7.69
CA VAL A 67 -8.39 -1.33 6.70
C VAL A 67 -8.68 -2.69 6.06
N PRO A 68 -7.67 -3.48 5.62
CA PRO A 68 -7.93 -4.84 5.14
C PRO A 68 -8.54 -5.75 6.21
N ILE A 69 -8.14 -5.65 7.48
CA ILE A 69 -8.79 -6.39 8.59
C ILE A 69 -10.28 -6.03 8.68
N ALA A 70 -10.62 -4.75 8.63
CA ALA A 70 -12.02 -4.30 8.66
C ALA A 70 -12.80 -4.78 7.43
N ALA A 71 -12.18 -4.74 6.25
CA ALA A 71 -12.77 -5.21 5.01
C ALA A 71 -13.04 -6.72 5.02
N LEU A 72 -12.09 -7.53 5.48
CA LEU A 72 -12.25 -8.97 5.68
C LEU A 72 -13.45 -9.29 6.56
N ARG A 73 -13.54 -8.64 7.73
CA ARG A 73 -14.66 -8.84 8.68
C ARG A 73 -16.00 -8.43 8.06
N ARG A 74 -16.05 -7.30 7.35
CA ARG A 74 -17.28 -6.85 6.66
C ARG A 74 -17.74 -7.85 5.60
N GLN A 75 -16.81 -8.46 4.88
CA GLN A 75 -17.08 -9.46 3.84
C GLN A 75 -17.32 -10.87 4.39
N GLY A 76 -17.41 -11.03 5.72
CA GLY A 76 -17.61 -12.33 6.38
C GLY A 76 -16.41 -13.28 6.28
N LEU A 77 -15.22 -12.74 5.98
CA LEU A 77 -13.96 -13.49 5.91
C LEU A 77 -13.23 -13.46 7.26
N SER A 78 -12.46 -14.50 7.55
CA SER A 78 -11.61 -14.53 8.75
C SER A 78 -10.42 -13.59 8.59
N ALA A 79 -10.20 -12.72 9.57
CA ALA A 79 -9.04 -11.84 9.62
C ALA A 79 -7.82 -12.45 10.32
N ILE A 80 -7.95 -13.64 10.93
CA ILE A 80 -6.94 -14.26 11.80
C ILE A 80 -5.58 -14.41 11.08
N LEU A 81 -5.59 -14.79 9.81
CA LEU A 81 -4.36 -14.93 9.03
C LEU A 81 -3.59 -13.61 8.93
N LEU A 82 -4.28 -12.52 8.58
CA LEU A 82 -3.67 -11.20 8.51
C LEU A 82 -3.28 -10.68 9.90
N GLU A 83 -4.13 -10.87 10.91
CA GLU A 83 -3.89 -10.43 12.29
C GLU A 83 -2.67 -11.09 12.94
N SER A 84 -2.37 -12.33 12.53
CA SER A 84 -1.19 -13.08 12.98
C SER A 84 0.04 -12.86 12.10
N HIS A 85 -0.12 -12.19 10.96
CA HIS A 85 0.97 -11.92 10.05
C HIS A 85 1.85 -10.80 10.61
N GLN A 86 3.17 -10.94 10.52
CA GLN A 86 4.05 -9.88 10.99
C GLN A 86 3.87 -8.62 10.13
N HIS A 87 3.58 -7.49 10.77
CA HIS A 87 3.43 -6.20 10.09
C HIS A 87 4.40 -5.15 10.65
N LEU A 88 4.83 -4.23 9.78
CA LEU A 88 5.61 -3.05 10.10
C LEU A 88 5.13 -1.86 9.28
N ASP A 89 4.61 -0.83 9.94
CA ASP A 89 4.45 0.48 9.32
C ASP A 89 5.79 1.23 9.35
N LEU A 90 6.40 1.35 8.17
CA LEU A 90 7.71 1.95 7.99
C LEU A 90 7.71 3.45 8.34
N SER A 91 6.59 4.15 8.15
CA SER A 91 6.50 5.58 8.49
C SER A 91 6.68 5.80 10.00
N TYR A 92 6.10 4.93 10.84
CA TYR A 92 6.36 4.99 12.29
C TYR A 92 7.83 4.73 12.63
N ALA A 93 8.44 3.70 12.03
CA ALA A 93 9.84 3.39 12.27
C ALA A 93 10.76 4.56 11.86
N VAL A 94 10.50 5.18 10.71
CA VAL A 94 11.29 6.30 10.20
C VAL A 94 11.14 7.54 11.08
N ARG A 95 9.92 7.90 11.49
CA ARG A 95 9.67 9.05 12.37
C ARG A 95 10.36 8.95 13.72
N ASN A 96 10.54 7.73 14.23
CA ASN A 96 11.21 7.48 15.51
C ASN A 96 12.74 7.47 15.41
N CYS A 97 13.30 7.31 14.20
CA CYS A 97 14.74 7.16 13.99
C CYS A 97 15.39 8.35 13.28
N PHE A 98 14.63 9.15 12.54
CA PHE A 98 15.17 10.20 11.66
C PHE A 98 14.44 11.52 11.85
N ILE A 99 15.19 12.61 11.80
CA ILE A 99 14.67 13.97 11.67
C ILE A 99 15.07 14.47 10.28
N PHE A 100 14.09 14.73 9.42
CA PHE A 100 14.35 15.24 8.06
C PHE A 100 14.15 16.76 7.96
N PRO A 101 14.97 17.46 7.14
CA PRO A 101 14.82 18.90 6.92
C PRO A 101 13.52 19.28 6.21
N ASN A 102 12.93 18.36 5.43
CA ASN A 102 11.71 18.60 4.64
C ASN A 102 10.43 18.72 5.50
N GLN A 103 10.53 18.55 6.84
CA GLN A 103 9.43 18.63 7.82
C GLN A 103 8.20 17.75 7.54
N SER A 104 8.25 16.90 6.52
CA SER A 104 7.16 16.02 6.10
C SER A 104 7.66 14.59 5.95
N PHE A 105 6.94 13.68 6.61
CA PHE A 105 7.11 12.24 6.46
C PHE A 105 6.08 11.64 5.50
N ALA A 106 5.42 12.46 4.68
CA ALA A 106 4.59 11.93 3.60
C ALA A 106 5.47 11.15 2.61
N LEU A 107 4.94 10.05 2.06
CA LEU A 107 5.71 9.12 1.23
C LEU A 107 6.38 9.82 0.04
N LYS A 108 5.60 10.63 -0.67
CA LYS A 108 6.08 11.40 -1.83
C LYS A 108 7.13 12.43 -1.47
N GLU A 109 6.91 13.21 -0.42
CA GLU A 109 7.85 14.23 0.05
C GLU A 109 9.19 13.60 0.48
N LEU A 110 9.13 12.48 1.19
CA LEU A 110 10.32 11.79 1.65
C LEU A 110 11.05 11.07 0.50
N GLY A 111 10.31 10.41 -0.38
CA GLY A 111 10.87 9.79 -1.59
C GLY A 111 11.56 10.82 -2.48
N ALA A 112 10.91 11.97 -2.72
CA ALA A 112 11.47 13.05 -3.53
C ALA A 112 12.72 13.67 -2.88
N TYR A 113 12.70 13.90 -1.57
CA TYR A 113 13.88 14.36 -0.81
C TYR A 113 15.06 13.39 -0.98
N LEU A 114 14.78 12.08 -0.99
CA LEU A 114 15.78 11.02 -1.21
C LEU A 114 16.00 10.71 -2.70
N GLN A 115 15.55 11.57 -3.62
CA GLN A 115 15.75 11.47 -5.06
C GLN A 115 15.17 10.20 -5.70
N TYR A 116 14.10 9.63 -5.14
CA TYR A 116 13.34 8.57 -5.80
C TYR A 116 12.61 9.13 -7.04
N PRO A 117 12.78 8.51 -8.22
CA PRO A 117 12.19 8.99 -9.46
C PRO A 117 10.73 8.50 -9.59
N PHE A 118 9.80 9.15 -8.89
CA PHE A 118 8.37 8.89 -9.07
C PHE A 118 7.97 9.08 -10.54
N LYS A 119 7.29 8.09 -11.12
CA LYS A 119 6.74 8.15 -12.49
C LYS A 119 5.48 9.01 -12.54
N HIS A 120 4.75 9.11 -11.42
CA HIS A 120 3.50 9.85 -11.31
C HIS A 120 3.54 10.91 -10.18
N PRO A 121 4.36 11.97 -10.32
CA PRO A 121 4.51 12.98 -9.27
C PRO A 121 3.23 13.80 -9.01
N ASP A 122 2.43 14.04 -10.06
CA ASP A 122 1.26 14.94 -10.00
C ASP A 122 -0.03 14.27 -9.49
N LEU A 123 -0.05 12.94 -9.37
CA LEU A 123 -1.21 12.22 -8.83
C LEU A 123 -1.15 12.22 -7.30
N ASP A 124 -2.29 12.26 -6.63
CA ASP A 124 -2.39 12.02 -5.19
C ASP A 124 -3.53 11.03 -4.90
N GLY A 125 -3.51 10.40 -3.72
CA GLY A 125 -4.49 9.38 -3.36
C GLY A 125 -5.95 9.86 -3.42
N MET A 126 -6.22 11.16 -3.19
CA MET A 126 -7.58 11.70 -3.27
C MET A 126 -8.05 11.78 -4.73
N LEU A 127 -7.20 12.28 -5.63
CA LEU A 127 -7.48 12.32 -7.06
C LEU A 127 -7.66 10.91 -7.63
N VAL A 128 -6.83 9.96 -7.19
CA VAL A 128 -6.88 8.56 -7.61
C VAL A 128 -8.19 7.89 -7.16
N ALA A 129 -8.59 8.07 -5.90
CA ALA A 129 -9.88 7.58 -5.40
C ALA A 129 -11.07 8.22 -6.14
N PHE A 130 -11.01 9.53 -6.44
CA PHE A 130 -12.05 10.20 -7.22
C PHE A 130 -12.16 9.65 -8.65
N LYS A 131 -11.02 9.43 -9.32
CA LYS A 131 -10.97 8.83 -10.66
C LYS A 131 -11.61 7.44 -10.65
N TYR A 132 -11.25 6.58 -9.70
CA TYR A 132 -11.85 5.26 -9.55
C TYR A 132 -13.38 5.35 -9.38
N MET A 133 -13.86 6.20 -8.48
CA MET A 133 -15.31 6.35 -8.23
C MET A 133 -16.09 6.87 -9.46
N LYS A 134 -15.46 7.66 -10.33
CA LYS A 134 -16.07 8.21 -11.53
C LYS A 134 -16.05 7.24 -12.72
N HIS A 135 -15.03 6.36 -12.76
CA HIS A 135 -14.70 5.54 -13.93
C HIS A 135 -14.54 4.05 -13.59
N ALA A 136 -15.22 3.53 -12.57
CA ALA A 136 -15.16 2.10 -12.23
C ALA A 136 -15.48 1.17 -13.43
N GLU A 137 -16.12 1.67 -14.49
CA GLU A 137 -16.38 0.90 -15.72
C GLU A 137 -15.27 0.99 -16.78
N ASP A 138 -14.36 1.96 -16.70
CA ASP A 138 -13.24 2.15 -17.62
C ASP A 138 -11.93 2.03 -16.83
N GLY A 139 -11.36 0.83 -16.77
CA GLY A 139 -10.11 0.51 -16.05
C GLY A 139 -8.94 1.43 -16.42
N ASP A 140 -8.87 2.59 -15.77
CA ASP A 140 -7.89 3.63 -16.03
C ASP A 140 -6.52 3.14 -15.57
N ARG A 141 -5.66 2.80 -16.52
CA ARG A 141 -4.32 2.28 -16.22
C ARG A 141 -3.47 3.26 -15.42
N GLU A 142 -3.82 4.54 -15.34
CA GLU A 142 -3.12 5.52 -14.51
C GLU A 142 -3.27 5.25 -13.01
N ILE A 143 -4.47 4.85 -12.53
CA ILE A 143 -4.68 4.62 -11.10
C ILE A 143 -3.92 3.38 -10.61
N ILE A 144 -3.81 2.36 -11.46
CA ILE A 144 -3.03 1.14 -11.17
C ILE A 144 -1.54 1.46 -11.15
N ARG A 145 -1.05 2.29 -12.07
CA ARG A 145 0.37 2.69 -12.10
C ARG A 145 0.76 3.59 -10.93
N TYR A 146 -0.17 4.38 -10.40
CA TYR A 146 0.05 5.16 -9.18
C TYR A 146 0.42 4.26 -8.00
N ASN A 147 -0.38 3.23 -7.74
CA ASN A 147 -0.11 2.26 -6.68
C ASN A 147 1.21 1.49 -6.89
N GLU A 148 1.61 1.20 -8.14
CA GLU A 148 2.92 0.60 -8.41
C GLU A 148 4.06 1.45 -7.82
N ASP A 149 4.02 2.77 -8.02
CA ASP A 149 5.05 3.68 -7.50
C ASP A 149 5.07 3.69 -5.96
N ASP A 150 3.90 3.72 -5.32
CA ASP A 150 3.75 3.76 -3.86
C ASP A 150 4.22 2.46 -3.18
N VAL A 151 4.12 1.31 -3.86
CA VAL A 151 4.74 0.06 -3.38
C VAL A 151 6.25 0.03 -3.66
N ARG A 152 6.69 0.43 -4.87
CA ARG A 152 8.11 0.31 -5.29
C ARG A 152 9.05 1.26 -4.58
N VAL A 153 8.56 2.38 -4.06
CA VAL A 153 9.39 3.31 -3.28
C VAL A 153 9.83 2.71 -1.94
N LEU A 154 9.08 1.79 -1.34
CA LEU A 154 9.37 1.24 -0.02
C LEU A 154 10.73 0.51 0.09
N PRO A 155 11.09 -0.46 -0.78
CA PRO A 155 12.43 -1.05 -0.76
C PRO A 155 13.54 -0.01 -1.02
N TYR A 156 13.28 0.99 -1.87
CA TYR A 156 14.24 2.07 -2.12
C TYR A 156 14.53 2.87 -0.85
N LEU A 157 13.49 3.28 -0.12
CA LEU A 157 13.62 3.98 1.16
C LEU A 157 14.43 3.17 2.17
N ILE A 158 14.08 1.89 2.37
CA ILE A 158 14.82 1.02 3.29
C ILE A 158 16.29 0.90 2.90
N SER A 159 16.57 0.71 1.61
CA SER A 159 17.95 0.60 1.12
C SER A 159 18.74 1.89 1.38
N THR A 160 18.09 3.04 1.25
CA THR A 160 18.69 4.36 1.47
C THR A 160 18.94 4.60 2.96
N PHE A 161 17.99 4.28 3.84
CA PHE A 161 18.19 4.42 5.28
C PHE A 161 19.31 3.52 5.81
N LYS A 162 19.45 2.30 5.28
CA LYS A 162 20.56 1.40 5.63
C LYS A 162 21.93 1.98 5.25
N LYS A 163 22.01 2.73 4.14
CA LYS A 163 23.25 3.40 3.72
C LYS A 163 23.58 4.63 4.57
N ILE A 164 22.58 5.31 5.13
CA ILE A 164 22.75 6.49 5.98
C ILE A 164 23.17 6.10 7.42
N HIS A 165 22.86 4.87 7.85
CA HIS A 165 23.21 4.32 9.16
C HIS A 165 24.55 3.53 9.19
N LEU A 166 25.34 3.60 8.11
CA LEU A 166 26.71 3.10 8.02
C LEU A 166 27.65 4.30 7.80
#